data_AF-A0A6M0A110-F1
#
_entry.id   AF-A0A6M0A110-F1
#
_cell.length_a   1.000
_cell.length_b   1.000
_cell.length_c   1.000
_cell.angle_alpha   90.00
_cell.angle_beta   90.00
_cell.angle_gamma   90.00
#
_symmetry.space_group_name_H-M   'P 1'
#
loop_
_entity.id
_entity.type
_entity.pdbx_description
1 polymer ?
#
loop_
_entity_poly.entity_id
_entity_poly.type
_entity_poly.pdbx_seq_one_letter_code
_entity_poly.pdbx_strand_id
1 'polypeptide(L)'
;MIDQAIVNSENWALSFYQKYEAVYKAPNQYYPIDPIIIPITFQTPNVVVQPFNPTVPSYWWLGAYLEVLINIPNIDSNVIAYNQNLKINNKTLIQLPTEVSYFLKFIIPTRMSEITLYIWEYIKPQ
;
A
#
# COMPACT_ATOMS: atom_id res chain seq x y z
N MET A 1 -21.19 12.83 5.81
CA MET A 1 -21.51 11.43 6.14
C MET A 1 -20.24 10.64 5.92
N ILE A 2 -19.60 10.17 7.00
CA ILE A 2 -18.42 9.29 6.88
C ILE A 2 -18.97 7.92 6.51
N ASP A 3 -18.50 7.37 5.40
CA ASP A 3 -18.96 6.12 4.80
C ASP A 3 -19.13 5.01 5.83
N GLN A 4 -20.38 4.59 6.06
CA GLN A 4 -20.72 3.41 6.86
C GLN A 4 -20.07 2.12 6.31
N ALA A 5 -19.55 2.14 5.08
CA ALA A 5 -18.80 1.06 4.46
C ALA A 5 -17.46 0.72 5.17
N ILE A 6 -16.88 1.65 5.93
CA ILE A 6 -15.66 1.42 6.73
C ILE A 6 -15.99 0.76 8.09
N VAL A 7 -17.26 0.74 8.51
CA VAL A 7 -17.62 0.44 9.91
C VAL A 7 -17.86 -1.05 10.19
N ASN A 8 -18.22 -1.87 9.19
CA ASN A 8 -18.35 -3.32 9.42
C ASN A 8 -17.07 -4.08 9.07
N SER A 9 -16.31 -4.49 10.10
CA SER A 9 -15.08 -5.29 9.95
C SER A 9 -15.31 -6.65 9.28
N GLU A 10 -16.53 -7.18 9.29
CA GLU A 10 -16.87 -8.45 8.65
C GLU A 10 -16.83 -8.38 7.11
N ASN A 11 -16.92 -7.17 6.54
CA ASN A 11 -16.88 -6.97 5.10
C ASN A 11 -15.45 -6.80 4.54
N TRP A 12 -14.42 -7.03 5.36
CA TRP A 12 -13.03 -6.83 4.97
C TRP A 12 -12.18 -8.06 5.28
N ALA A 13 -11.62 -8.68 4.26
CA ALA A 13 -10.68 -9.80 4.41
C ALA A 13 -9.24 -9.32 4.28
N LEU A 14 -8.33 -9.79 5.14
CA LEU A 14 -6.90 -9.50 4.99
C LEU A 14 -6.35 -10.29 3.80
N SER A 15 -6.04 -9.61 2.70
CA SER A 15 -5.55 -10.25 1.47
C SER A 15 -4.02 -10.20 1.34
N PHE A 16 -3.36 -9.21 1.94
CA PHE A 16 -1.90 -9.10 1.93
C PHE A 16 -1.33 -8.60 3.26
N TYR A 17 -0.26 -9.25 3.71
CA TYR A 17 0.50 -8.86 4.89
C TYR A 17 1.96 -9.21 4.70
N GLN A 18 2.85 -8.21 4.77
CA GLN A 18 4.28 -8.46 4.76
C GLN A 18 5.08 -7.38 5.49
N LYS A 19 6.10 -7.81 6.24
CA LYS A 19 7.11 -6.95 6.85
C LYS A 19 8.30 -6.79 5.90
N TYR A 20 8.80 -5.57 5.80
CA TYR A 20 10.00 -5.19 5.07
C TYR A 20 10.95 -4.46 6.01
N GLU A 21 12.23 -4.70 5.84
CA GLU A 21 13.29 -4.14 6.67
C GLU A 21 14.38 -3.57 5.76
N ALA A 22 14.96 -2.46 6.21
CA ALA A 22 16.13 -1.87 5.58
C ALA A 22 17.34 -2.80 5.75
N VAL A 23 18.25 -2.80 4.77
CA VAL A 23 19.48 -3.60 4.86
C VAL A 23 20.56 -2.77 5.55
N TYR A 24 21.06 -3.27 6.68
CA TYR A 24 22.19 -2.68 7.39
C TYR A 24 23.49 -3.40 6.99
N LYS A 25 24.43 -2.69 6.36
CA LYS A 25 25.78 -3.24 6.08
C LYS A 25 26.79 -2.94 7.20
N ALA A 26 26.54 -1.89 7.97
CA ALA A 26 27.32 -1.47 9.14
C ALA A 26 26.43 -0.56 10.03
N PRO A 27 26.81 -0.26 11.28
CA PRO A 27 26.01 0.60 12.17
C PRO A 27 25.63 1.97 11.58
N ASN A 28 26.45 2.50 10.67
CA ASN A 28 26.24 3.78 9.99
C ASN A 28 25.98 3.65 8.48
N GLN A 29 25.82 2.43 7.95
CA GLN A 29 25.52 2.17 6.54
C GLN A 29 24.13 1.58 6.40
N TYR A 30 23.21 2.45 6.01
CA TYR A 30 21.79 2.17 5.87
C TYR A 30 21.41 2.14 4.38
N TYR A 31 20.86 1.02 3.92
CA TYR A 31 20.22 0.91 2.60
C TYR A 31 18.70 0.99 2.80
N PRO A 32 18.04 2.01 2.23
CA PRO A 32 16.58 2.14 2.32
C PRO A 32 15.85 0.88 1.86
N ILE A 33 14.62 0.72 2.34
CA ILE A 33 13.70 -0.27 1.81
C ILE A 33 13.38 0.11 0.36
N ASP A 34 13.70 -0.78 -0.59
CA ASP A 34 13.41 -0.59 -2.00
C ASP A 34 11.90 -0.48 -2.25
N PRO A 35 11.46 0.14 -3.37
CA PRO A 35 10.05 0.14 -3.74
C PRO A 35 9.48 -1.29 -3.83
N ILE A 36 8.31 -1.48 -3.22
CA ILE A 36 7.67 -2.79 -3.08
C ILE A 36 6.58 -2.94 -4.14
N ILE A 37 6.66 -3.99 -4.96
CA ILE A 37 5.57 -4.38 -5.86
C ILE A 37 4.72 -5.44 -5.16
N ILE A 38 3.41 -5.19 -5.04
CA ILE A 38 2.48 -6.14 -4.45
C ILE A 38 2.26 -7.30 -5.45
N PRO A 39 2.57 -8.56 -5.08
CA PRO A 39 2.58 -9.69 -6.00
C PRO A 39 1.21 -10.38 -6.12
N ILE A 40 0.13 -9.75 -5.69
CA ILE A 40 -1.22 -10.31 -5.72
C ILE A 40 -2.17 -9.43 -6.53
N THR A 41 -3.23 -10.05 -7.04
CA THR A 41 -4.34 -9.36 -7.70
C THR A 41 -5.55 -9.39 -6.77
N PHE A 42 -6.28 -8.27 -6.71
CA PHE A 42 -7.51 -8.15 -5.92
C PHE A 42 -8.73 -8.41 -6.82
N GLN A 43 -9.73 -9.10 -6.27
CA GLN A 43 -10.99 -9.44 -6.93
C GLN A 43 -11.98 -8.27 -6.93
N THR A 44 -11.90 -7.39 -5.92
CA THR A 44 -12.71 -6.17 -5.83
C THR A 44 -11.85 -4.92 -5.95
N PRO A 45 -12.40 -3.80 -6.46
CA PRO A 45 -11.65 -2.56 -6.55
C PRO A 45 -11.41 -1.90 -5.19
N ASN A 46 -12.19 -2.23 -4.17
CA ASN A 46 -12.12 -1.55 -2.89
C ASN A 46 -11.13 -2.25 -1.98
N VAL A 47 -10.00 -1.58 -1.70
CA VAL A 47 -8.99 -2.08 -0.78
C VAL A 47 -8.69 -1.05 0.30
N VAL A 48 -8.49 -1.51 1.53
CA VAL A 48 -7.94 -0.69 2.61
C VAL A 48 -6.47 -1.01 2.75
N VAL A 49 -5.65 0.02 2.76
CA VAL A 49 -4.20 -0.09 2.89
C VAL A 49 -3.76 0.57 4.19
N GLN A 50 -2.85 -0.08 4.91
CA GLN A 50 -2.18 0.49 6.08
C GLN A 50 -0.69 0.17 6.05
N PRO A 51 0.17 1.17 5.74
CA PRO A 51 1.57 1.09 6.10
C PRO A 51 1.71 1.28 7.61
N PHE A 52 2.35 0.35 8.30
CA PHE A 52 2.47 0.33 9.75
C PHE A 52 3.92 0.27 10.19
N ASN A 53 4.29 1.12 11.15
CA ASN A 53 5.54 1.05 11.88
C ASN A 53 5.28 1.56 13.32
N PRO A 54 5.45 0.73 14.36
CA PRO A 54 5.12 1.09 15.73
C PRO A 54 6.06 2.15 16.33
N THR A 55 7.25 2.32 15.77
CA THR A 55 8.25 3.30 16.22
C THR A 55 8.05 4.69 15.63
N VAL A 56 7.22 4.80 14.58
CA VAL A 56 6.92 6.06 13.91
C VAL A 56 5.73 6.75 14.57
N PRO A 57 5.88 8.01 15.04
CA PRO A 57 4.75 8.75 15.59
C PRO A 57 3.65 8.97 14.54
N SER A 58 2.39 8.86 14.93
CA SER A 58 1.24 9.05 14.02
C SER A 58 1.13 10.46 13.41
N TYR A 59 1.79 11.45 14.02
CA TYR A 59 1.87 12.82 13.50
C TYR A 59 2.98 13.02 12.47
N TRP A 60 3.79 12.00 12.17
CA TRP A 60 4.87 12.12 11.20
C TRP A 60 4.29 12.29 9.79
N TRP A 61 4.64 13.40 9.13
CA TRP A 61 4.09 13.76 7.82
C TRP A 61 4.74 12.99 6.65
N LEU A 62 5.84 12.28 6.92
CA LEU A 62 6.51 11.42 5.94
C LEU A 62 5.68 10.14 5.76
N GLY A 63 4.73 10.17 4.83
CA GLY A 63 3.95 9.01 4.41
C GLY A 63 4.65 8.14 3.37
N ALA A 64 4.27 6.88 3.27
CA ALA A 64 4.60 6.05 2.11
C ALA A 64 3.80 6.51 0.89
N TYR A 65 4.32 6.35 -0.32
CA TYR A 65 3.55 6.63 -1.53
C TYR A 65 3.05 5.33 -2.13
N LEU A 66 1.79 5.30 -2.52
CA LEU A 66 1.20 4.23 -3.30
C LEU A 66 1.03 4.72 -4.74
N GLU A 67 1.68 4.04 -5.66
CA GLU A 67 1.47 4.19 -7.09
C GLU A 67 0.63 3.00 -7.59
N VAL A 68 -0.46 3.29 -8.31
CA VAL A 68 -1.16 2.30 -9.14
C VAL A 68 -0.63 2.45 -10.55
N LEU A 69 0.10 1.44 -10.99
CA LEU A 69 0.69 1.36 -12.31
C LEU A 69 -0.24 0.57 -13.22
N ILE A 70 -0.66 1.12 -14.34
CA ILE A 70 -1.43 0.40 -15.35
C ILE A 70 -0.51 0.00 -16.51
N ASN A 71 -0.69 -1.22 -17.00
CA ASN A 71 -0.04 -1.65 -18.23
C ASN A 71 -0.96 -1.27 -19.41
N ILE A 72 -0.48 -0.41 -20.30
CA ILE A 72 -1.24 0.00 -21.49
C ILE A 72 -0.78 -0.88 -22.67
N PRO A 73 -1.67 -1.70 -23.26
CA PRO A 73 -1.33 -2.47 -24.44
C PRO A 73 -0.76 -1.57 -25.54
N ASN A 74 0.33 -2.01 -26.17
CA ASN A 74 1.08 -1.31 -27.23
C ASN A 74 1.95 -0.13 -26.79
N ILE A 75 2.06 0.14 -25.49
CA ILE A 75 3.08 1.00 -24.93
C ILE A 75 3.92 0.10 -24.01
N ASP A 76 5.17 -0.18 -24.36
CA ASP A 76 6.10 -0.98 -23.52
C ASP A 76 6.53 -0.22 -22.24
N SER A 77 5.57 0.42 -21.55
CA SER A 77 5.80 1.10 -20.29
C SER A 77 4.56 1.06 -19.40
N ASN A 78 4.81 0.96 -18.11
CA ASN A 78 3.78 1.11 -17.09
C ASN A 78 3.54 2.61 -16.86
N VAL A 79 2.28 3.03 -16.91
CA VAL A 79 1.89 4.42 -16.65
C VAL A 79 1.34 4.53 -15.23
N ILE A 80 1.72 5.58 -14.51
CA ILE A 80 1.16 5.88 -13.18
C ILE A 80 -0.26 6.41 -13.40
N ALA A 81 -1.27 5.59 -13.11
CA ALA A 81 -2.67 5.99 -13.16
C ALA A 81 -3.08 6.79 -11.91
N TYR A 82 -2.47 6.45 -10.78
CA TYR A 82 -2.80 7.01 -9.48
C TYR A 82 -1.56 7.07 -8.59
N ASN A 83 -1.40 8.16 -7.85
CA ASN A 83 -0.38 8.29 -6.82
C ASN A 83 -0.99 8.95 -5.58
N GLN A 84 -0.87 8.29 -4.42
CA GLN A 84 -1.37 8.82 -3.15
C GLN A 84 -0.33 8.67 -2.04
N ASN A 85 -0.19 9.73 -1.25
CA ASN A 85 0.53 9.66 0.02
C ASN A 85 -0.33 8.97 1.09
N LEU A 86 0.23 7.93 1.70
CA LEU A 86 -0.36 7.14 2.76
C LEU A 86 0.33 7.48 4.08
N LYS A 87 -0.43 8.00 5.03
CA LYS A 87 0.07 8.27 6.37
C LYS A 87 0.41 6.95 7.08
N ILE A 88 1.61 6.88 7.63
CA ILE A 88 2.05 5.73 8.43
C ILE A 88 1.11 5.55 9.62
N ASN A 89 0.82 4.30 9.94
CA ASN A 89 -0.10 3.85 10.99
C ASN A 89 -1.59 4.13 10.74
N ASN A 90 -1.97 4.73 9.60
CA ASN A 90 -3.36 5.02 9.28
C ASN A 90 -3.89 4.10 8.17
N LYS A 91 -5.17 3.71 8.30
CA LYS A 91 -5.91 3.02 7.25
C LYS A 91 -6.39 4.02 6.19
N THR A 92 -6.19 3.68 4.93
CA THR A 92 -6.63 4.49 3.78
C THR A 92 -7.42 3.60 2.83
N LEU A 93 -8.64 4.00 2.48
CA LEU A 93 -9.43 3.34 1.45
C LEU A 93 -8.93 3.78 0.07
N ILE A 94 -8.64 2.81 -0.78
CA ILE A 94 -8.19 2.98 -2.15
C ILE A 94 -9.19 2.27 -3.06
N GLN A 95 -9.58 2.94 -4.14
CA GLN A 95 -10.38 2.34 -5.21
C GLN A 95 -9.47 2.04 -6.40
N LEU A 96 -9.28 0.76 -6.68
CA LEU A 96 -8.45 0.25 -7.76
C LEU A 96 -9.23 0.23 -9.08
N PRO A 97 -8.53 0.32 -10.23
CA PRO A 97 -9.16 0.16 -11.53
C PRO A 97 -9.76 -1.25 -11.71
N THR A 98 -10.96 -1.34 -12.30
CA THR A 98 -11.67 -2.62 -12.51
C THR A 98 -11.47 -3.23 -13.89
N GLU A 99 -11.15 -2.41 -14.90
CA GLU A 99 -11.17 -2.81 -16.32
C GLU A 99 -9.78 -2.94 -16.94
N VAL A 100 -8.72 -2.69 -16.17
CA VAL A 100 -7.34 -2.70 -16.64
C VAL A 100 -6.43 -3.46 -15.69
N SER A 101 -5.44 -4.17 -16.24
CA SER A 101 -4.40 -4.80 -15.43
C SER A 101 -3.55 -3.72 -14.76
N TYR A 102 -3.35 -3.86 -13.46
CA TYR A 102 -2.58 -2.92 -12.66
C TYR A 102 -1.59 -3.63 -11.75
N PHE A 103 -0.58 -2.87 -11.31
CA PHE A 103 0.34 -3.22 -10.24
C PHE A 103 0.27 -2.15 -9.16
N LEU A 104 0.33 -2.58 -7.90
CA LEU A 104 0.51 -1.66 -6.78
C LEU A 104 1.98 -1.58 -6.44
N LYS A 105 2.53 -0.36 -6.44
CA LYS A 105 3.90 -0.07 -6.08
C LYS A 105 3.94 0.86 -4.88
N PHE A 106 4.55 0.41 -3.80
CA PHE A 106 4.76 1.20 -2.60
C PHE A 106 6.17 1.76 -2.56
N ILE A 107 6.28 3.07 -2.45
CA ILE A 107 7.55 3.77 -2.26
C ILE A 107 7.65 4.16 -0.80
N ILE A 108 8.65 3.62 -0.11
CA ILE A 108 8.83 3.81 1.34
C ILE A 108 9.78 4.98 1.60
N PRO A 109 9.53 5.84 2.62
CA PRO A 109 10.44 6.91 2.96
C PRO A 109 11.84 6.40 3.32
N THR A 110 12.87 7.09 2.83
CA THR A 110 14.29 6.68 2.96
C THR A 110 14.85 6.67 4.38
N ARG A 111 14.07 7.06 5.40
CA ARG A 111 14.51 7.08 6.81
C ARG A 111 13.86 5.98 7.64
N MET A 112 13.16 5.05 6.98
CA MET A 112 12.37 4.02 7.64
C MET A 112 13.14 2.70 7.69
N SER A 113 13.47 2.23 8.89
CA SER A 113 14.21 0.98 9.09
C SER A 113 13.36 -0.27 8.88
N GLU A 114 12.06 -0.16 9.10
CA GLU A 114 11.12 -1.25 8.91
C GLU A 114 9.74 -0.70 8.54
N ILE A 115 8.96 -1.47 7.81
CA ILE A 115 7.55 -1.19 7.58
C ILE A 115 6.79 -2.49 7.39
N THR A 116 5.61 -2.56 7.95
CA THR A 116 4.68 -3.65 7.71
C THR A 116 3.53 -3.14 6.86
N LEU A 117 3.30 -3.76 5.71
CA LEU A 117 2.17 -3.42 4.84
C LEU A 117 1.02 -4.37 5.11
N TYR A 118 -0.14 -3.80 5.43
CA TYR A 118 -1.41 -4.52 5.49
C TYR A 118 -2.32 -4.04 4.36
N ILE A 119 -2.93 -4.98 3.65
CA ILE A 119 -3.97 -4.69 2.65
C ILE A 119 -5.16 -5.60 2.91
N TRP A 120 -6.29 -4.97 3.19
CA TRP A 120 -7.59 -5.64 3.26
C TRP A 120 -8.37 -5.39 1.99
N GLU A 121 -9.11 -6.40 1.58
CA GLU A 121 -9.99 -6.36 0.43
C GLU A 121 -11.43 -6.44 0.88
N TYR A 122 -12.30 -5.70 0.21
CA TYR A 122 -13.72 -5.75 0.49
C TYR A 122 -14.30 -7.10 0.05
N ILE A 123 -14.97 -7.80 0.96
CA ILE A 123 -15.75 -9.00 0.67
C ILE A 123 -17.23 -8.63 0.75
N LYS A 124 -17.94 -8.74 -0.38
CA LYS A 124 -19.38 -8.48 -0.41
C LYS A 124 -20.08 -9.58 0.42
N PRO A 125 -20.99 -9.23 1.36
CA PRO A 125 -21.80 -10.24 2.02
C PRO A 125 -22.62 -11.00 0.97
N GLN A 126 -22.63 -12.33 1.10
CA GLN A 126 -23.39 -13.24 0.23
C GLN A 126 -24.89 -12.98 0.33
#